data_AF-A0A8S3K117-F1
#
_entry.id   AF-A0A8S3K117-F1
#
_cell.length_a   1.000
_cell.length_b   1.000
_cell.length_c   1.000
_cell.angle_alpha   90.00
_cell.angle_beta   90.00
_cell.angle_gamma   90.00
#
_symmetry.space_group_name_H-M   'P 1'
#
loop_
_entity.id
_entity.type
_entity.pdbx_description
1 polymer ?
#
loop_
_entity_poly.entity_id
_entity_poly.type
_entity_poly.pdbx_seq_one_letter_code
_entity_poly.pdbx_strand_id
1 'polypeptide(L)'
;MIPKPEQGIDALQVIDENLLDPVNRFQLRNLFPAYLLPQVDQLLAEVRGQSHIYGSVTSTRVIFLIDTSGSMSTEFRTNCGEYFNRLQFIVHDLHKILHHRAQPQLKFNIMHFSTHVHRWKHSLTHTTSHHLKEAEHYLDHLQPEGHTNTHDALKQALNDEEADTI
;
A
#
# COMPACT_ATOMS: atom_id res chain seq x y z
N MET A 1 30.49 -1.19 20.70
CA MET A 1 31.30 -0.76 19.52
C MET A 1 30.31 -0.17 18.54
N ILE A 2 30.38 1.14 18.29
CA ILE A 2 29.44 1.80 17.36
C ILE A 2 29.84 1.34 15.94
N PRO A 3 28.92 0.76 15.15
CA PRO A 3 29.23 0.35 13.78
C PRO A 3 29.70 1.55 12.96
N LYS A 4 30.63 1.33 12.04
CA LYS A 4 31.15 2.40 11.17
C LYS A 4 30.01 2.88 10.26
N PRO A 5 29.90 4.18 9.95
CA PRO A 5 28.84 4.71 9.09
C PRO A 5 28.72 4.01 7.73
N GLU A 6 29.84 3.52 7.19
CA GLU A 6 29.89 2.76 5.93
C GLU A 6 29.15 1.41 6.02
N GLN A 7 29.13 0.75 7.18
CA GLN A 7 28.33 -0.46 7.41
C GLN A 7 26.83 -0.18 7.38
N GLY A 8 26.41 1.07 7.60
CA GLY A 8 25.03 1.50 7.46
C GLY A 8 24.57 1.58 6.00
N ILE A 9 25.49 1.83 5.06
CA ILE A 9 25.19 1.85 3.61
C ILE A 9 24.90 0.43 3.13
N ASP A 10 25.72 -0.54 3.53
CA ASP A 10 25.50 -1.96 3.23
C ASP A 10 24.14 -2.44 3.78
N ALA A 11 23.75 -1.97 4.97
CA ALA A 11 22.43 -2.26 5.54
C ALA A 11 21.28 -1.62 4.73
N LEU A 12 21.43 -0.38 4.27
CA LEU A 12 20.43 0.26 3.39
C LEU A 12 20.27 -0.48 2.06
N GLN A 13 21.34 -1.03 1.49
CA GLN A 13 21.29 -1.83 0.27
C GLN A 13 20.50 -3.14 0.47
N VAL A 14 20.42 -3.65 1.70
CA VAL A 14 19.67 -4.87 2.04
C VAL A 14 18.22 -4.58 2.42
N ILE A 15 17.89 -3.36 2.85
CA ILE A 15 16.54 -2.93 3.28
C ILE A 15 15.58 -2.67 2.07
N ASP A 16 16.09 -2.85 0.86
CA ASP A 16 15.51 -2.50 -0.45
C ASP A 16 14.02 -2.85 -0.63
N GLU A 17 13.52 -3.95 -0.07
CA GLU A 17 12.19 -4.43 -0.45
C GLU A 17 11.04 -3.99 0.48
N ASN A 18 11.28 -3.54 1.73
CA ASN A 18 10.21 -3.61 2.75
C ASN A 18 9.93 -2.36 3.60
N LEU A 19 10.60 -1.21 3.42
CA LEU A 19 10.61 -0.20 4.50
C LEU A 19 10.49 1.29 4.13
N LEU A 20 10.50 1.66 2.84
CA LEU A 20 10.66 3.08 2.49
C LEU A 20 9.36 3.78 2.08
N ASP A 21 8.53 4.04 3.07
CA ASP A 21 7.67 5.22 3.08
C ASP A 21 8.54 6.50 2.92
N PRO A 22 8.11 7.52 2.13
CA PRO A 22 8.69 8.86 2.15
C PRO A 22 9.11 9.39 3.54
N VAL A 23 8.34 9.12 4.59
CA VAL A 23 8.63 9.55 5.98
C VAL A 23 9.89 8.87 6.52
N ASN A 24 10.04 7.55 6.32
CA ASN A 24 11.21 6.80 6.76
C ASN A 24 12.47 7.20 5.97
N ARG A 25 12.33 7.62 4.70
CA ARG A 25 13.48 8.08 3.88
C ARG A 25 14.18 9.27 4.52
N PHE A 26 13.44 10.26 5.00
CA PHE A 26 14.04 11.43 5.67
C PHE A 26 14.72 11.07 6.99
N GLN A 27 14.10 10.19 7.79
CA GLN A 27 14.69 9.73 9.05
C GLN A 27 15.98 8.94 8.81
N LEU A 28 15.97 8.02 7.85
CA LEU A 28 17.14 7.22 7.48
C LEU A 28 18.26 8.08 6.93
N ARG A 29 17.95 9.05 6.06
CA ARG A 29 18.93 10.02 5.54
C ARG A 29 19.67 10.75 6.67
N ASN A 30 18.96 11.11 7.74
CA ASN A 30 19.53 11.83 8.89
C ASN A 30 20.42 10.96 9.80
N LEU A 31 20.45 9.62 9.61
CA LEU A 31 21.36 8.73 10.33
C LEU A 31 22.78 8.75 9.75
N PHE A 32 22.98 9.30 8.55
CA PHE A 32 24.26 9.30 7.85
C PHE A 32 24.97 10.66 7.94
N PRO A 33 26.31 10.66 8.05
CA PRO A 33 27.09 11.88 8.02
C PRO A 33 27.03 12.54 6.64
N ALA A 34 27.20 13.87 6.60
CA ALA A 34 27.00 14.70 5.41
C ALA A 34 27.75 14.22 4.15
N TYR A 35 28.94 13.64 4.32
CA TYR A 35 29.77 13.17 3.21
C TYR A 35 29.25 11.89 2.54
N LEU A 36 28.36 11.13 3.19
CA LEU A 36 27.71 9.94 2.61
C LEU A 36 26.34 10.26 2.00
N LEU A 37 25.80 11.46 2.24
CA LEU A 37 24.45 11.83 1.77
C LEU A 37 24.26 11.69 0.25
N PRO A 38 25.23 12.02 -0.63
CA PRO A 38 25.04 11.82 -2.07
C PRO A 38 24.79 10.35 -2.44
N GLN A 39 25.49 9.42 -1.79
CA GLN A 39 25.34 7.98 -2.02
C GLN A 39 24.04 7.45 -1.41
N VAL A 40 23.68 7.93 -0.22
CA VAL A 40 22.41 7.61 0.44
C VAL A 40 21.23 8.12 -0.37
N ASP A 41 21.28 9.35 -0.87
CA ASP A 41 20.23 9.98 -1.67
C ASP A 41 20.03 9.21 -2.99
N GLN A 42 21.12 8.76 -3.62
CA GLN A 42 21.05 7.88 -4.80
C GLN A 42 20.37 6.55 -4.48
N LEU A 43 20.80 5.88 -3.41
CA LEU A 43 20.24 4.58 -3.02
C LEU A 43 18.75 4.70 -2.64
N LEU A 44 18.38 5.70 -1.84
CA LEU A 44 16.99 5.97 -1.45
C LEU A 44 16.11 6.36 -2.65
N ALA A 45 16.67 6.94 -3.71
CA ALA A 45 15.93 7.24 -4.94
C ALA A 45 15.61 5.98 -5.75
N GLU A 46 16.46 4.95 -5.69
CA GLU A 46 16.30 3.68 -6.40
C GLU A 46 15.31 2.74 -5.70
N VAL A 47 15.18 2.83 -4.37
CA VAL A 47 14.22 2.01 -3.63
C VAL A 47 12.80 2.30 -4.07
N ARG A 48 12.15 1.26 -4.63
CA ARG A 48 10.74 1.27 -4.96
C ARG A 48 10.00 0.76 -3.74
N GLY A 49 9.27 1.63 -3.05
CA GLY A 49 8.47 1.21 -1.89
C GLY A 49 7.54 0.07 -2.31
N GLN A 50 7.72 -1.10 -1.70
CA GLN A 50 6.71 -2.15 -1.78
C GLN A 50 5.61 -1.84 -0.77
N SER A 51 4.42 -2.31 -1.08
CA SER A 51 3.33 -2.29 -0.14
C SER A 51 3.64 -3.24 1.01
N HIS A 52 3.47 -2.77 2.24
CA HIS A 52 3.70 -3.60 3.43
C HIS A 52 2.59 -4.65 3.60
N ILE A 53 1.41 -4.38 3.02
CA ILE A 53 0.21 -5.21 3.15
C ILE A 53 0.04 -6.16 1.96
N TYR A 54 0.31 -5.70 0.75
CA TYR A 54 0.03 -6.37 -0.51
C TYR A 54 1.28 -6.90 -1.21
N GLY A 55 2.49 -6.56 -0.73
CA GLY A 55 3.75 -7.01 -1.32
C GLY A 55 3.94 -6.55 -2.78
N SER A 56 4.56 -7.41 -3.59
CA SER A 56 4.77 -7.15 -5.02
C SER A 56 3.56 -7.59 -5.85
N VAL A 57 2.74 -6.62 -6.25
CA VAL A 57 1.64 -6.83 -7.21
C VAL A 57 2.21 -6.91 -8.62
N THR A 58 2.29 -8.11 -9.19
CA THR A 58 2.84 -8.38 -10.54
C THR A 58 1.77 -8.49 -11.61
N SER A 59 0.52 -8.72 -11.21
CA SER A 59 -0.63 -8.89 -12.11
C SER A 59 -1.07 -7.57 -12.74
N THR A 60 -1.59 -7.64 -13.97
CA THR A 60 -2.07 -6.46 -14.71
C THR A 60 -3.57 -6.24 -14.56
N ARG A 61 -4.30 -7.20 -13.98
CA ARG A 61 -5.74 -7.13 -13.76
C ARG A 61 -6.04 -7.54 -12.32
N VAL A 62 -6.29 -6.56 -11.44
CA VAL A 62 -6.26 -6.78 -9.99
C VAL A 62 -7.54 -6.28 -9.32
N ILE A 63 -8.08 -7.05 -8.39
CA ILE A 63 -9.12 -6.56 -7.46
C ILE A 63 -8.49 -6.44 -6.08
N PHE A 64 -8.53 -5.23 -5.51
CA PHE A 64 -8.18 -5.02 -4.11
C PHE A 64 -9.40 -5.28 -3.26
N LEU A 65 -9.35 -6.34 -2.45
CA LEU A 65 -10.42 -6.72 -1.53
C LEU A 65 -10.09 -6.26 -0.11
N ILE A 66 -10.88 -5.33 0.42
CA ILE A 66 -10.60 -4.61 1.67
C ILE A 66 -11.63 -4.98 2.74
N ASP A 67 -11.17 -5.52 3.85
CA ASP A 67 -12.01 -5.69 5.05
C ASP A 67 -12.30 -4.31 5.67
N THR A 68 -13.57 -3.98 5.85
CA THR A 68 -14.06 -2.79 6.55
C THR A 68 -14.93 -3.18 7.75
N SER A 69 -14.76 -4.38 8.29
CA SER A 69 -15.44 -4.83 9.50
C SER A 69 -15.12 -3.95 10.71
N GLY A 70 -15.96 -3.99 11.75
CA GLY A 70 -15.74 -3.20 12.96
C GLY A 70 -14.37 -3.43 13.62
N SER A 71 -13.77 -4.62 13.45
CA SER A 71 -12.43 -4.93 13.95
C SER A 71 -11.32 -4.05 13.34
N MET A 72 -11.58 -3.45 12.18
CA MET A 72 -10.66 -2.58 11.46
C MET A 72 -10.58 -1.17 12.07
N SER A 73 -11.45 -0.85 13.04
CA SER A 73 -11.35 0.37 13.87
C SER A 73 -10.25 0.29 14.93
N THR A 74 -9.63 -0.88 15.15
CA THR A 74 -8.56 -1.05 16.14
C THR A 74 -7.39 -0.11 15.84
N GLU A 75 -7.08 0.77 16.79
CA GLU A 75 -5.96 1.71 16.70
C GLU A 75 -4.63 1.08 17.10
N PHE A 76 -3.56 1.54 16.45
CA PHE A 76 -2.18 1.21 16.81
C PHE A 76 -1.28 2.42 16.53
N ARG A 77 -0.12 2.43 17.20
CA ARG A 77 0.90 3.46 17.00
C ARG A 77 1.93 2.97 16.00
N THR A 78 2.22 3.76 14.98
CA THR A 78 3.27 3.49 14.01
C THR A 78 4.66 3.78 14.59
N ASN A 79 5.71 3.37 13.89
CA ASN A 79 7.10 3.60 14.29
C ASN A 79 7.47 5.11 14.28
N CYS A 80 6.75 5.94 13.52
CA CYS A 80 6.90 7.39 13.51
C CYS A 80 6.11 8.10 14.63
N GLY A 81 5.36 7.36 15.46
CA GLY A 81 4.59 7.89 16.57
C GLY A 81 3.18 8.38 16.22
N GLU A 82 2.75 8.17 14.97
CA GLU A 82 1.39 8.48 14.53
C GLU A 82 0.41 7.39 14.94
N TYR A 83 -0.86 7.75 15.14
CA TYR A 83 -1.93 6.81 15.46
C TYR A 83 -2.77 6.56 14.21
N PHE A 84 -2.94 5.28 13.89
CA PHE A 84 -3.76 4.81 12.78
C PHE A 84 -4.69 3.72 13.29
N ASN A 85 -5.91 3.69 12.79
CA ASN A 85 -6.66 2.43 12.79
C ASN A 85 -6.23 1.53 11.61
N ARG A 86 -6.54 0.24 11.70
CA ARG A 86 -6.14 -0.74 10.69
C ARG A 86 -6.64 -0.37 9.28
N LEU A 87 -7.87 0.13 9.16
CA LEU A 87 -8.42 0.53 7.87
C LEU A 87 -7.65 1.71 7.27
N GLN A 88 -7.38 2.75 8.06
CA GLN A 88 -6.60 3.91 7.64
C GLN A 88 -5.22 3.51 7.15
N PHE A 89 -4.58 2.56 7.83
CA PHE A 89 -3.28 2.04 7.41
C PHE A 89 -3.35 1.31 6.06
N ILE A 90 -4.36 0.47 5.85
CA ILE A 90 -4.57 -0.21 4.57
C ILE A 90 -4.87 0.78 3.44
N VAL A 91 -5.74 1.76 3.68
CA VAL A 91 -6.07 2.81 2.71
C VAL A 91 -4.82 3.60 2.33
N HIS A 92 -4.02 4.01 3.32
CA HIS A 92 -2.76 4.71 3.10
C HIS A 92 -1.76 3.90 2.27
N ASP A 93 -1.62 2.60 2.56
CA ASP A 93 -0.72 1.72 1.80
C ASP A 93 -1.24 1.46 0.37
N LEU A 94 -2.56 1.37 0.18
CA LEU A 94 -3.16 1.21 -1.14
C LEU A 94 -3.02 2.47 -2.02
N HIS A 95 -3.15 3.67 -1.45
CA HIS A 95 -2.84 4.92 -2.15
C HIS A 95 -1.43 4.89 -2.75
N LYS A 96 -0.44 4.40 -1.98
CA LYS A 96 0.93 4.24 -2.49
C LYS A 96 0.97 3.30 -3.68
N ILE A 97 0.31 2.15 -3.63
CA ILE A 97 0.30 1.19 -4.75
C ILE A 97 -0.28 1.84 -6.01
N LEU A 98 -1.44 2.50 -5.88
CA LEU A 98 -2.12 3.13 -7.00
C LEU A 98 -1.24 4.17 -7.68
N HIS A 99 -0.50 4.97 -6.93
CA HIS A 99 0.44 5.95 -7.49
C HIS A 99 1.71 5.32 -8.08
N HIS A 100 2.31 4.32 -7.43
CA HIS A 100 3.58 3.73 -7.87
C HIS A 100 3.41 2.74 -9.03
N ARG A 101 2.23 2.12 -9.16
CA ARG A 101 1.94 1.09 -10.16
C ARG A 101 0.99 1.54 -11.26
N ALA A 102 0.55 2.80 -11.28
CA ALA A 102 -0.21 3.37 -12.39
C ALA A 102 0.57 3.23 -13.71
N GLN A 103 0.25 2.19 -14.47
CA GLN A 103 0.83 1.88 -15.77
C GLN A 103 -0.31 1.68 -16.77
N PRO A 104 -0.17 2.07 -18.05
CA PRO A 104 -1.27 2.01 -19.02
C PRO A 104 -1.99 0.66 -19.12
N GLN A 105 -1.24 -0.43 -18.93
CA GLN A 105 -1.71 -1.81 -18.99
C GLN A 105 -2.39 -2.31 -17.70
N LEU A 106 -2.23 -1.61 -16.57
CA LEU A 106 -2.85 -2.01 -15.31
C LEU A 106 -4.33 -1.64 -15.33
N LYS A 107 -5.18 -2.64 -15.09
CA LYS A 107 -6.58 -2.49 -14.76
C LYS A 107 -6.81 -2.93 -13.32
N PHE A 108 -7.65 -2.18 -12.61
CA PHE A 108 -7.98 -2.52 -11.23
C PHE A 108 -9.43 -2.19 -10.87
N ASN A 109 -9.90 -2.83 -9.80
CA ASN A 109 -11.11 -2.44 -9.10
C ASN A 109 -10.87 -2.57 -7.59
N ILE A 110 -11.72 -1.91 -6.81
CA ILE A 110 -11.69 -1.95 -5.36
C ILE A 110 -13.03 -2.52 -4.90
N MET A 111 -12.96 -3.52 -4.04
CA MET A 111 -14.09 -4.09 -3.35
C MET A 111 -13.85 -3.95 -1.86
N HIS A 112 -14.85 -3.52 -1.11
CA HIS A 112 -14.79 -3.53 0.35
C HIS A 112 -15.92 -4.40 0.90
N PHE A 113 -15.69 -4.96 2.09
CA PHE A 113 -16.68 -5.81 2.72
C PHE A 113 -16.71 -5.65 4.24
N SER A 114 -17.93 -5.63 4.76
CA SER A 114 -18.23 -5.82 6.17
C SER A 114 -19.26 -6.95 6.28
N THR A 115 -20.48 -6.67 6.71
CA THR A 115 -21.62 -7.58 6.60
C THR A 115 -22.00 -7.82 5.13
N HIS A 116 -21.88 -6.77 4.31
CA HIS A 116 -22.18 -6.80 2.88
C HIS A 116 -20.91 -6.51 2.08
N VAL A 117 -20.95 -6.89 0.81
CA VAL A 117 -19.86 -6.65 -0.15
C VAL A 117 -20.27 -5.52 -1.08
N HIS A 118 -19.38 -4.55 -1.25
CA HIS A 118 -19.58 -3.39 -2.10
C HIS A 118 -18.42 -3.28 -3.09
N ARG A 119 -18.70 -2.78 -4.29
CA ARG A 119 -17.71 -2.55 -5.35
C ARG A 119 -17.66 -1.07 -5.65
N TRP A 120 -16.47 -0.54 -5.90
CA TRP A 120 -16.28 0.83 -6.36
C TRP A 120 -16.82 1.01 -7.79
N LYS A 121 -16.42 0.13 -8.71
CA LYS A 121 -16.90 0.09 -10.09
C LYS A 121 -17.47 -1.29 -10.43
N HIS A 122 -18.27 -1.36 -11.50
CA HIS A 122 -18.89 -2.62 -11.94
C HIS A 122 -17.91 -3.62 -12.57
N SER A 123 -16.80 -3.13 -13.14
CA SER A 123 -15.77 -3.92 -13.81
C SER A 123 -14.37 -3.34 -13.53
N LEU A 124 -13.32 -4.04 -13.97
CA LEU A 124 -11.97 -3.52 -13.89
C LEU A 124 -11.81 -2.25 -14.73
N THR A 125 -11.11 -1.26 -14.18
CA THR A 125 -10.90 0.04 -14.80
C THR A 125 -9.42 0.33 -15.00
N HIS A 126 -9.08 0.98 -16.11
CA HIS A 126 -7.70 1.41 -16.37
C HIS A 126 -7.23 2.46 -15.35
N THR A 127 -5.94 2.45 -15.01
CA THR A 127 -5.32 3.46 -14.14
C THR A 127 -5.10 4.81 -14.82
N THR A 128 -6.18 5.45 -15.29
CA THR A 128 -6.12 6.85 -15.76
C THR A 128 -6.05 7.79 -14.56
N SER A 129 -5.49 9.00 -14.74
CA SER A 129 -5.45 10.00 -13.67
C SER A 129 -6.84 10.35 -13.10
N HIS A 130 -7.89 10.22 -13.90
CA HIS A 130 -9.27 10.40 -13.46
C HIS A 130 -9.73 9.26 -12.55
N HIS A 131 -9.56 8.01 -13.00
CA HIS A 131 -9.94 6.82 -12.22
C HIS A 131 -9.15 6.68 -10.92
N LEU A 132 -7.87 7.07 -10.93
CA LEU A 132 -7.05 7.08 -9.70
C LEU A 132 -7.63 8.05 -8.67
N LYS A 133 -7.97 9.28 -9.06
CA LYS A 133 -8.62 10.25 -8.16
C LYS A 133 -9.98 9.79 -7.65
N GLU A 134 -10.78 9.17 -8.51
CA GLU A 134 -12.07 8.60 -8.09
C GLU A 134 -11.88 7.44 -7.10
N ALA A 135 -10.87 6.59 -7.31
CA ALA A 135 -10.53 5.50 -6.40
C ALA A 135 -10.01 6.03 -5.05
N GLU A 136 -9.13 7.04 -5.09
CA GLU A 136 -8.63 7.74 -3.90
C GLU A 136 -9.79 8.28 -3.06
N HIS A 137 -10.71 9.03 -3.70
CA HIS A 137 -11.90 9.53 -3.04
C HIS A 137 -12.77 8.40 -2.48
N TYR A 138 -12.95 7.30 -3.20
CA TYR A 138 -13.71 6.15 -2.70
C TYR A 138 -13.09 5.54 -1.44
N LEU A 139 -11.76 5.37 -1.42
CA LEU A 139 -11.01 4.81 -0.29
C LEU A 139 -11.09 5.71 0.94
N ASP A 140 -10.99 7.03 0.77
CA ASP A 140 -11.02 8.00 1.87
C ASP A 140 -12.37 8.04 2.60
N HIS A 141 -13.44 7.55 1.97
CA HIS A 141 -14.78 7.49 2.55
C HIS A 141 -15.10 6.15 3.23
N LEU A 142 -14.21 5.16 3.18
CA LEU A 142 -14.43 3.89 3.85
C LEU A 142 -14.40 4.06 5.37
N GLN A 143 -15.30 3.39 6.07
CA GLN A 143 -15.40 3.41 7.52
C GLN A 143 -15.48 1.97 8.07
N PRO A 144 -14.88 1.67 9.22
CA PRO A 144 -15.04 0.38 9.86
C PRO A 144 -16.47 0.24 10.42
N GLU A 145 -17.17 -0.82 10.04
CA GLU A 145 -18.53 -1.10 10.50
C GLU A 145 -18.88 -2.58 10.39
N GLY A 146 -19.95 -3.02 11.07
CA GLY A 146 -20.54 -4.33 10.86
C GLY A 146 -19.62 -5.53 11.18
N HIS A 147 -19.99 -6.69 10.62
CA HIS A 147 -19.29 -7.97 10.78
C HIS A 147 -18.31 -8.22 9.62
N THR A 148 -17.81 -9.45 9.51
CA THR A 148 -16.81 -9.84 8.50
C THR A 148 -17.37 -10.94 7.59
N ASN A 149 -17.87 -10.58 6.41
CA ASN A 149 -18.39 -11.51 5.39
C ASN A 149 -17.31 -11.85 4.34
N THR A 150 -16.27 -12.55 4.76
CA THR A 150 -15.17 -12.94 3.87
C THR A 150 -15.61 -13.91 2.77
N HIS A 151 -16.59 -14.78 3.05
CA HIS A 151 -17.06 -15.78 2.09
C HIS A 151 -17.64 -15.11 0.83
N ASP A 152 -18.60 -14.20 0.99
CA ASP A 152 -19.23 -13.56 -0.17
C ASP A 152 -18.27 -12.59 -0.85
N ALA A 153 -17.38 -11.96 -0.07
CA ALA A 153 -16.34 -11.07 -0.59
C ALA A 153 -15.42 -11.80 -1.56
N LEU A 154 -14.89 -12.96 -1.16
CA LEU A 154 -14.05 -13.80 -2.00
C LEU A 154 -14.84 -14.38 -3.18
N LYS A 155 -16.06 -14.89 -2.94
CA LYS A 155 -16.89 -15.45 -4.01
C LYS A 155 -17.17 -14.43 -5.12
N GLN A 156 -17.49 -13.19 -4.75
CA GLN A 156 -17.73 -12.13 -5.74
C GLN A 156 -16.45 -11.68 -6.45
N ALA A 157 -15.32 -11.60 -5.74
CA ALA A 157 -14.05 -11.24 -6.35
C ALA A 157 -13.57 -12.31 -7.35
N LEU A 158 -13.66 -13.59 -6.98
CA LEU A 158 -13.24 -14.73 -7.82
C LEU A 158 -14.18 -15.01 -9.00
N ASN A 159 -15.42 -14.54 -8.94
CA ASN A 159 -16.37 -14.63 -10.06
C ASN A 159 -16.14 -13.52 -11.11
N ASP A 160 -15.23 -12.57 -10.88
CA ASP A 160 -14.87 -11.57 -11.88
C ASP A 160 -13.88 -12.18 -12.89
N GLU A 161 -14.39 -12.59 -14.05
CA GLU A 161 -13.62 -13.25 -15.10
C GLU A 161 -12.49 -12.39 -15.68
N GLU A 162 -12.51 -11.07 -15.48
CA GLU A 162 -11.43 -10.19 -15.94
C GLU A 162 -10.23 -10.17 -14.98
N ALA A 163 -10.43 -10.53 -13.71
CA ALA A 163 -9.40 -10.44 -12.69
C ALA A 163 -8.42 -11.63 -12.71
N ASP A 164 -7.13 -11.33 -12.54
CA ASP A 164 -6.12 -12.37 -12.38
C ASP A 164 -6.22 -12.98 -10.98
N THR A 165 -6.33 -14.31 -10.90
CA THR A 165 -6.18 -15.05 -9.64
C THR A 165 -4.74 -15.55 -9.56
N ILE A 166 -4.01 -15.17 -8.52
CA ILE A 166 -2.63 -15.59 -8.24
C ILE A 166 -2.55 -16.59 -7.10
#